data_AF-A0A838NU59-F1
#
_entry.id   AF-A0A838NU59-F1
#
_cell.length_a   1.000
_cell.length_b   1.000
_cell.length_c   1.000
_cell.angle_alpha   90.00
_cell.angle_beta   90.00
_cell.angle_gamma   90.00
#
_symmetry.space_group_name_H-M   'P 1'
#
loop_
_entity.id
_entity.type
_entity.pdbx_description
1 polymer ?
#
loop_
_entity_poly.entity_id
_entity_poly.type
_entity_poly.pdbx_seq_one_letter_code
_entity_poly.pdbx_strand_id
1 'polypeptide(L)'
;MTEPAVTLTDYAIAIECAVFALALLRLDARDTAIRSWFVAFFASISAASLLGGTVHGFFAEASSTGRLVLWPATLLSILATSLAAWTIGAILHLDERRATLVRRLAIAQLLIFALVVLFVTSKFYVAIIAYLPSTLFLLFTLLAAYRRRPDAGVKWGVTGLALTLAAAALQQLGVGIHPVYFDHNALYHVIQGVALWMIFLAARSISSARPPIRRSRDLTA
;
A
#
# COMPACT_ATOMS: atom_id res chain seq x y z
N MET A 1 -10.31 24.19 -8.62
CA MET A 1 -9.29 24.92 -7.85
C MET A 1 -8.18 23.93 -7.53
N THR A 2 -6.94 24.39 -7.38
CA THR A 2 -5.83 23.54 -6.90
C THR A 2 -6.02 23.23 -5.42
N GLU A 3 -5.41 22.14 -4.94
CA GLU A 3 -5.56 21.66 -3.55
C GLU A 3 -4.20 21.66 -2.83
N PRO A 4 -3.66 22.82 -2.39
CA PRO A 4 -2.27 22.94 -1.94
C PRO A 4 -1.92 22.02 -0.78
N ALA A 5 -2.83 21.87 0.19
CA ALA A 5 -2.61 21.00 1.35
C ALA A 5 -2.57 19.52 0.95
N VAL A 6 -3.43 19.10 0.03
CA VAL A 6 -3.42 17.73 -0.51
C VAL A 6 -2.12 17.47 -1.27
N THR A 7 -1.70 18.40 -2.13
CA THR A 7 -0.43 18.31 -2.87
C THR A 7 0.79 18.19 -1.95
N LEU A 8 0.88 19.04 -0.93
CA LEU A 8 2.01 19.03 0.00
C LEU A 8 2.06 17.72 0.81
N THR A 9 0.92 17.25 1.28
CA THR A 9 0.84 16.00 2.04
C THR A 9 1.09 14.77 1.17
N ASP A 10 0.66 14.78 -0.10
CA ASP A 10 1.02 13.77 -1.08
C ASP A 10 2.54 13.70 -1.29
N TYR A 11 3.20 14.84 -1.54
CA TYR A 11 4.64 14.86 -1.72
C TYR A 11 5.40 14.44 -0.45
N ALA A 12 4.87 14.73 0.74
CA ALA A 12 5.42 14.20 1.98
C ALA A 12 5.36 12.66 2.04
N ILE A 13 4.20 12.06 1.73
CA ILE A 13 4.06 10.59 1.64
C ILE A 13 4.98 10.02 0.56
N ALA A 14 5.09 10.69 -0.59
CA ALA A 14 5.93 10.25 -1.69
C ALA A 14 7.40 10.12 -1.27
N ILE A 15 7.93 11.15 -0.60
CA ILE A 15 9.29 11.18 -0.06
C ILE A 15 9.45 10.14 1.04
N GLU A 16 8.52 10.09 2.00
CA GLU A 16 8.55 9.14 3.11
C GLU A 16 8.62 7.68 2.62
N CYS A 17 7.73 7.30 1.70
CA CYS A 17 7.70 5.96 1.14
C CYS A 17 8.92 5.64 0.27
N ALA A 18 9.47 6.63 -0.45
CA ALA A 18 10.73 6.45 -1.16
C ALA A 18 11.89 6.15 -0.19
N VAL A 19 11.97 6.88 0.92
CA VAL A 19 12.95 6.65 1.98
C VAL A 19 12.78 5.26 2.58
N PHE A 20 11.55 4.82 2.88
CA PHE A 20 11.28 3.47 3.39
C PHE A 20 11.68 2.38 2.42
N ALA A 21 11.34 2.51 1.14
CA ALA A 21 11.74 1.56 0.10
C ALA A 21 13.27 1.46 -0.01
N LEU A 22 13.99 2.59 -0.03
CA LEU A 22 15.46 2.63 -0.07
C LEU A 22 16.09 2.05 1.20
N ALA A 23 15.54 2.36 2.37
CA ALA A 23 16.00 1.80 3.64
C ALA A 23 15.84 0.28 3.70
N LEU A 24 14.72 -0.25 3.18
CA LEU A 24 14.51 -1.69 3.06
C LEU A 24 15.46 -2.32 2.05
N LEU A 25 15.74 -1.70 0.90
CA LEU A 25 16.73 -2.22 -0.07
C LEU A 25 18.13 -2.38 0.54
N ARG A 26 18.49 -1.52 1.50
CA ARG A 26 19.76 -1.56 2.23
C ARG A 26 19.74 -2.47 3.47
N LEU A 27 18.59 -3.06 3.80
CA LEU A 27 18.43 -3.93 4.95
C LEU A 27 19.06 -5.30 4.67
N ASP A 28 19.91 -5.76 5.60
CA ASP A 28 20.37 -7.14 5.66
C ASP A 28 19.21 -8.04 6.12
N ALA A 29 18.39 -8.45 5.15
CA ALA A 29 17.19 -9.22 5.37
C ALA A 29 17.48 -10.72 5.28
N ARG A 30 16.93 -11.47 6.23
CA ARG A 30 17.00 -12.94 6.24
C ARG A 30 15.99 -13.56 5.28
N ASP A 31 14.91 -12.85 5.01
CA ASP A 31 13.93 -13.20 3.98
C ASP A 31 13.92 -12.11 2.89
N THR A 32 14.59 -12.40 1.77
CA THR A 32 14.74 -11.46 0.66
C THR A 32 13.46 -11.32 -0.16
N ALA A 33 12.60 -12.36 -0.17
CA ALA A 33 11.34 -12.33 -0.89
C ALA A 33 10.36 -11.37 -0.19
N ILE A 34 10.19 -11.49 1.12
CA ILE A 34 9.30 -10.60 1.87
C ILE A 34 9.79 -9.14 1.84
N ARG A 35 11.10 -8.93 1.98
CA ARG A 35 11.72 -7.60 1.82
C ARG A 35 11.37 -6.99 0.48
N SER A 36 11.55 -7.74 -0.62
CA SER A 36 11.34 -7.22 -1.97
C SER A 36 9.87 -6.82 -2.21
N TRP A 37 8.91 -7.57 -1.64
CA TRP A 37 7.51 -7.19 -1.72
C TRP A 37 7.15 -5.99 -0.85
N PHE A 38 7.76 -5.81 0.32
CA PHE A 38 7.62 -4.56 1.07
C PHE A 38 8.26 -3.37 0.34
N VAL A 39 9.40 -3.56 -0.33
CA VAL A 39 9.98 -2.52 -1.21
C VAL A 39 9.00 -2.15 -2.32
N ALA A 40 8.39 -3.14 -3.00
CA ALA A 40 7.37 -2.88 -4.01
C ALA A 40 6.13 -2.17 -3.44
N PHE A 41 5.71 -2.53 -2.23
CA PHE A 41 4.62 -1.87 -1.51
C PHE A 41 4.90 -0.38 -1.30
N PHE A 42 6.04 -0.02 -0.71
CA PHE A 42 6.38 1.39 -0.47
C PHE A 42 6.70 2.15 -1.77
N ALA A 43 7.40 1.54 -2.71
CA ALA A 43 7.72 2.18 -3.99
C ALA A 43 6.45 2.52 -4.80
N SER A 44 5.46 1.64 -4.79
CA SER A 44 4.18 1.89 -5.47
C SER A 44 3.35 2.99 -4.80
N ILE A 45 3.34 3.07 -3.46
CA ILE A 45 2.70 4.18 -2.74
C ILE A 45 3.42 5.50 -3.03
N SER A 46 4.76 5.48 -3.05
CA SER A 46 5.55 6.65 -3.40
C SER A 46 5.21 7.18 -4.79
N ALA A 47 5.12 6.29 -5.79
CA ALA A 47 4.69 6.64 -7.14
C ALA A 47 3.25 7.17 -7.17
N ALA A 48 2.32 6.52 -6.47
CA ALA A 48 0.93 6.96 -6.39
C ALA A 48 0.81 8.38 -5.83
N SER A 49 1.44 8.67 -4.68
CA SER A 49 1.37 10.00 -4.07
C SER A 49 2.10 11.07 -4.88
N LEU A 50 3.23 10.74 -5.53
CA LEU A 50 3.91 11.69 -6.41
C LEU A 50 3.03 12.09 -7.60
N LEU A 51 2.42 11.11 -8.25
CA LEU A 51 1.55 11.35 -9.41
C LEU A 51 0.25 12.04 -8.98
N GLY A 52 -0.37 11.59 -7.88
CA GLY A 52 -1.58 12.16 -7.29
C GLY A 52 -1.39 13.62 -6.87
N GLY A 53 -0.35 13.91 -6.10
CA GLY A 53 -0.03 15.27 -5.65
C GLY A 53 0.20 16.21 -6.83
N THR A 54 0.83 15.72 -7.91
CA THR A 54 1.02 16.48 -9.14
C THR A 54 -0.32 16.78 -9.83
N VAL A 55 -1.26 15.83 -9.86
CA VAL A 55 -2.62 16.07 -10.37
C VAL A 55 -3.34 17.13 -9.52
N HIS A 56 -3.33 16.99 -8.20
CA HIS A 56 -4.00 17.90 -7.26
C HIS A 56 -3.43 19.33 -7.31
N GLY A 57 -2.11 19.46 -7.53
CA GLY A 57 -1.41 20.75 -7.46
C GLY A 57 -1.39 21.52 -8.77
N PHE A 58 -1.29 20.82 -9.90
CA PHE A 58 -0.98 21.44 -11.19
C PHE A 58 -2.05 21.20 -12.27
N PHE A 59 -2.93 20.21 -12.09
CA PHE A 59 -3.91 19.80 -13.09
C PHE A 59 -5.35 19.82 -12.53
N ALA A 60 -5.76 21.00 -12.07
CA ALA A 60 -7.08 21.20 -11.45
C ALA A 60 -8.26 20.93 -12.40
N GLU A 61 -8.08 21.15 -13.71
CA GLU A 61 -9.11 20.90 -14.73
C GLU A 61 -9.17 19.42 -15.12
N ALA A 62 -10.37 18.84 -15.05
CA ALA A 62 -10.63 17.44 -15.37
C ALA A 62 -10.24 17.07 -16.82
N SER A 63 -10.38 18.01 -17.75
CA SER A 63 -10.07 17.85 -19.17
C SER A 63 -8.60 18.05 -19.53
N SER A 64 -7.76 18.45 -18.59
CA SER A 64 -6.34 18.68 -18.87
C SER A 64 -5.64 17.38 -19.26
N THR A 65 -4.80 17.44 -20.30
CA THR A 65 -4.04 16.27 -20.78
C THR A 65 -3.18 15.64 -19.67
N GLY A 66 -2.59 16.48 -18.81
CA GLY A 66 -1.81 16.00 -17.66
C GLY A 66 -2.65 15.15 -16.71
N ARG A 67 -3.89 15.56 -16.39
CA ARG A 67 -4.79 14.76 -15.56
C ARG A 67 -5.23 13.47 -16.24
N LEU A 68 -5.50 13.49 -17.54
CA LEU A 68 -5.90 12.30 -18.31
C LEU A 68 -4.83 11.21 -18.32
N VAL A 69 -3.55 11.56 -18.14
CA VAL A 69 -2.42 10.61 -18.10
C VAL A 69 -2.02 10.27 -16.66
N LEU A 70 -1.77 11.29 -15.83
CA LEU A 70 -1.21 11.11 -14.49
C LEU A 70 -2.22 10.51 -13.51
N TRP A 71 -3.51 10.77 -13.67
CA TRP A 71 -4.52 10.22 -12.78
C TRP A 71 -4.70 8.70 -12.94
N PRO A 72 -4.88 8.15 -14.16
CA PRO A 72 -4.81 6.69 -14.35
C PRO A 72 -3.51 6.08 -13.85
N ALA A 73 -2.35 6.73 -14.08
CA ALA A 73 -1.06 6.24 -13.56
C ALA A 73 -1.00 6.19 -12.03
N THR A 74 -1.63 7.17 -11.35
CA THR A 74 -1.83 7.16 -9.89
C THR A 74 -2.62 5.93 -9.45
N LEU A 75 -3.76 5.67 -10.11
CA LEU A 75 -4.62 4.53 -9.78
C LEU A 75 -3.91 3.19 -10.05
N LEU A 76 -3.18 3.06 -11.15
CA LEU A 76 -2.38 1.87 -11.47
C LEU A 76 -1.29 1.63 -10.41
N SER A 77 -0.68 2.69 -9.87
CA SER A 77 0.28 2.59 -8.78
C SER A 77 -0.37 2.06 -7.50
N ILE A 78 -1.59 2.50 -7.17
CA ILE A 78 -2.38 1.93 -6.06
C ILE A 78 -2.71 0.44 -6.29
N LEU A 79 -3.01 0.03 -7.53
CA LEU A 79 -3.21 -1.39 -7.85
C LEU A 79 -1.93 -2.22 -7.63
N ALA A 80 -0.75 -1.65 -7.93
CA ALA A 80 0.52 -2.30 -7.63
C ALA A 80 0.75 -2.46 -6.11
N THR A 81 0.34 -1.47 -5.30
CA THR A 81 0.32 -1.59 -3.84
C THR A 81 -0.59 -2.73 -3.39
N SER A 82 -1.77 -2.86 -4.00
CA SER A 82 -2.70 -3.97 -3.71
C SER A 82 -2.10 -5.35 -4.02
N LEU A 83 -1.41 -5.49 -5.16
CA LEU A 83 -0.69 -6.71 -5.51
C LEU A 83 0.38 -7.06 -4.47
N ALA A 84 1.15 -6.06 -4.03
CA ALA A 84 2.15 -6.26 -2.99
C ALA A 84 1.50 -6.71 -1.67
N ALA A 85 0.40 -6.08 -1.25
CA ALA A 85 -0.32 -6.44 -0.03
C ALA A 85 -0.86 -7.89 -0.05
N TRP A 86 -1.49 -8.30 -1.16
CA TRP A 86 -1.90 -9.69 -1.38
C TRP A 86 -0.72 -10.66 -1.24
N THR A 87 0.40 -10.33 -1.90
CA THR A 87 1.56 -11.21 -1.94
C THR A 87 2.24 -11.32 -0.57
N ILE A 88 2.41 -10.21 0.15
CA ILE A 88 2.95 -10.19 1.52
C ILE A 88 2.08 -11.03 2.46
N GLY A 89 0.76 -10.81 2.45
CA GLY A 89 -0.15 -11.58 3.29
C GLY A 89 -0.08 -13.09 3.02
N ALA A 90 0.11 -13.46 1.75
CA ALA A 90 0.19 -14.85 1.32
C ALA A 90 1.49 -15.52 1.79
N ILE A 91 2.65 -14.91 1.53
CA ILE A 91 3.96 -15.49 1.89
C ILE A 91 4.19 -15.58 3.40
N LEU A 92 3.49 -14.76 4.20
CA LEU A 92 3.59 -14.80 5.66
C LEU A 92 3.04 -16.10 6.28
N HIS A 93 2.08 -16.77 5.64
CA HIS A 93 1.35 -17.88 6.26
C HIS A 93 1.10 -19.10 5.38
N LEU A 94 1.17 -18.94 4.06
CA LEU A 94 0.85 -19.99 3.12
C LEU A 94 2.10 -20.72 2.65
N ASP A 95 1.95 -22.00 2.30
CA ASP A 95 2.98 -22.71 1.55
C ASP A 95 3.19 -22.09 0.17
N GLU A 96 4.33 -22.38 -0.46
CA GLU A 96 4.76 -21.79 -1.74
C GLU A 96 3.70 -21.96 -2.85
N ARG A 97 3.01 -23.11 -2.90
CA ARG A 97 2.00 -23.40 -3.93
C ARG A 97 0.79 -22.48 -3.76
N ARG A 98 0.28 -22.37 -2.53
CA ARG A 98 -0.86 -21.50 -2.21
C ARG A 98 -0.50 -20.02 -2.32
N ALA A 99 0.69 -19.63 -1.88
CA ALA A 99 1.18 -18.26 -2.02
C ALA A 99 1.31 -17.85 -3.49
N THR A 100 1.82 -18.76 -4.34
CA THR A 100 1.90 -18.54 -5.79
C THR A 100 0.51 -18.42 -6.42
N LEU A 101 -0.47 -19.22 -5.99
CA LEU A 101 -1.85 -19.09 -6.48
C LEU A 101 -2.45 -17.72 -6.12
N VAL A 102 -2.33 -17.29 -4.85
CA VAL A 102 -2.82 -15.97 -4.41
C VAL A 102 -2.16 -14.86 -5.22
N ARG A 103 -0.84 -14.92 -5.45
CA ARG A 103 -0.12 -13.95 -6.29
C ARG A 103 -0.65 -13.92 -7.72
N ARG A 104 -0.91 -15.09 -8.34
CA ARG A 104 -1.47 -15.15 -9.71
C ARG A 104 -2.87 -14.53 -9.77
N LEU A 105 -3.72 -14.81 -8.78
CA LEU A 105 -5.05 -14.19 -8.67
C LEU A 105 -4.95 -12.67 -8.45
N ALA A 106 -4.01 -12.21 -7.64
CA ALA A 106 -3.75 -10.79 -7.43
C ALA A 106 -3.25 -10.10 -8.70
N ILE A 107 -2.42 -10.76 -9.51
CA ILE A 107 -2.00 -10.26 -10.84
C ILE A 107 -3.21 -10.17 -11.77
N ALA A 108 -4.05 -11.21 -11.83
CA ALA A 108 -5.28 -11.18 -12.63
C ALA A 108 -6.21 -10.04 -12.20
N GLN A 109 -6.39 -9.84 -10.88
CA GLN A 109 -7.13 -8.72 -10.33
C GLN A 109 -6.53 -7.38 -10.79
N LEU A 110 -5.21 -7.19 -10.65
CA LEU A 110 -4.53 -5.99 -11.10
C LEU A 110 -4.79 -5.71 -12.58
N LEU A 111 -4.67 -6.73 -13.45
CA LEU A 111 -4.90 -6.58 -14.88
C LEU A 111 -6.35 -6.19 -15.20
N ILE A 112 -7.33 -6.85 -14.56
CA ILE A 112 -8.75 -6.52 -14.74
C ILE A 112 -9.02 -5.07 -14.34
N PHE A 113 -8.58 -4.66 -13.15
CA PHE A 113 -8.80 -3.30 -12.67
C PHE A 113 -7.99 -2.27 -13.47
N ALA A 114 -6.81 -2.62 -13.99
CA ALA A 114 -6.05 -1.76 -14.89
C ALA A 114 -6.82 -1.50 -16.19
N LEU A 115 -7.43 -2.53 -16.79
CA LEU A 115 -8.28 -2.37 -17.97
C LEU A 115 -9.50 -1.48 -17.67
N VAL A 116 -10.14 -1.67 -16.51
CA VAL A 116 -11.25 -0.79 -16.08
C VAL A 116 -10.78 0.65 -15.93
N VAL A 117 -9.65 0.90 -15.28
CA VAL A 117 -9.08 2.24 -15.07
C VAL A 117 -8.76 2.93 -16.41
N LEU A 118 -8.18 2.19 -17.36
CA LEU A 118 -7.71 2.74 -18.63
C LEU A 118 -8.83 2.94 -19.66
N PHE A 119 -9.83 2.07 -19.68
CA PHE A 119 -10.81 2.02 -20.79
C PHE A 119 -12.26 2.22 -20.37
N VAL A 120 -12.57 2.18 -19.06
CA VAL A 120 -13.96 2.28 -18.58
C VAL A 120 -14.15 3.51 -17.70
N THR A 121 -13.42 3.60 -16.58
CA THR A 121 -13.53 4.75 -15.67
C THR A 121 -12.32 4.84 -14.74
N SER A 122 -11.82 6.07 -14.57
CA SER A 122 -10.76 6.40 -13.62
C SER A 122 -11.31 7.02 -12.33
N LYS A 123 -12.56 6.71 -11.94
CA LYS A 123 -13.10 7.17 -10.65
C LYS A 123 -12.40 6.46 -9.49
N PHE A 124 -12.06 7.21 -8.43
CA PHE A 124 -11.26 6.71 -7.30
C PHE A 124 -11.86 5.47 -6.60
N TYR A 125 -13.19 5.35 -6.54
CA TYR A 125 -13.84 4.19 -5.90
C TYR A 125 -13.45 2.85 -6.55
N VAL A 126 -13.05 2.84 -7.82
CA VAL A 126 -12.55 1.63 -8.50
C VAL A 126 -11.27 1.13 -7.81
N ALA A 127 -10.38 2.05 -7.43
CA ALA A 127 -9.20 1.70 -6.65
C ALA A 127 -9.59 1.19 -5.25
N ILE A 128 -10.57 1.82 -4.59
CA ILE A 128 -11.08 1.37 -3.27
C ILE A 128 -11.54 -0.09 -3.33
N ILE A 129 -12.37 -0.45 -4.32
CA ILE A 129 -12.86 -1.82 -4.50
C ILE A 129 -11.69 -2.79 -4.73
N ALA A 130 -10.66 -2.36 -5.46
CA ALA A 130 -9.50 -3.20 -5.74
C ALA A 130 -8.60 -3.40 -4.52
N TYR A 131 -8.24 -2.34 -3.80
CA TYR A 131 -7.23 -2.42 -2.73
C TYR A 131 -7.80 -2.88 -1.39
N LEU A 132 -9.09 -2.59 -1.08
CA LEU A 132 -9.68 -2.88 0.23
C LEU A 132 -9.58 -4.37 0.60
N PRO A 133 -9.93 -5.34 -0.27
CA PRO A 133 -9.76 -6.76 0.03
C PRO A 133 -8.32 -7.14 0.39
N SER A 134 -7.34 -6.61 -0.35
CA SER A 134 -5.91 -6.90 -0.11
C SER A 134 -5.41 -6.31 1.21
N THR A 135 -5.92 -5.13 1.58
CA THR A 135 -5.59 -4.45 2.85
C THR A 135 -6.15 -5.23 4.03
N LEU A 136 -7.41 -5.68 3.94
CA LEU A 136 -8.04 -6.53 4.95
C LEU A 136 -7.32 -7.87 5.08
N PHE A 137 -6.97 -8.50 3.96
CA PHE A 137 -6.21 -9.76 3.98
C PHE A 137 -4.85 -9.59 4.66
N LEU A 138 -4.10 -8.52 4.34
CA LEU A 138 -2.84 -8.23 5.00
C LEU A 138 -3.01 -7.94 6.50
N LEU A 139 -4.06 -7.21 6.88
CA LEU A 139 -4.37 -6.95 8.29
C LEU A 139 -4.67 -8.25 9.05
N PHE A 140 -5.53 -9.12 8.51
CA PHE A 140 -5.88 -10.37 9.16
C PHE A 140 -4.70 -11.34 9.24
N THR A 141 -3.83 -11.37 8.23
CA THR A 141 -2.60 -12.17 8.25
C THR A 141 -1.60 -11.66 9.28
N LEU A 142 -1.38 -10.34 9.38
CA LEU A 142 -0.53 -9.78 10.44
C LEU A 142 -1.12 -10.00 11.83
N LEU A 143 -2.45 -9.89 11.98
CA LEU A 143 -3.13 -10.17 13.24
C LEU A 143 -3.00 -11.64 13.64
N ALA A 144 -3.12 -12.57 12.69
CA ALA A 144 -2.88 -13.99 12.92
C ALA A 144 -1.41 -14.27 13.30
N ALA A 145 -0.45 -13.60 12.66
CA ALA A 145 0.97 -13.69 13.02
C ALA A 145 1.21 -13.20 14.44
N TYR A 146 0.66 -12.03 14.81
CA TYR A 146 0.79 -11.46 16.14
C TYR A 146 0.18 -12.36 17.22
N ARG A 147 -0.98 -12.96 16.96
CA ARG A 147 -1.62 -13.90 17.90
C ARG A 147 -0.82 -15.17 18.12
N ARG A 148 -0.10 -15.66 17.12
CA ARG A 148 0.77 -16.85 17.24
C ARG A 148 2.05 -16.54 17.98
N ARG A 149 2.65 -15.38 17.71
CA ARG A 149 3.89 -14.94 18.35
C ARG A 149 3.87 -13.42 18.50
N PRO A 150 3.51 -12.91 19.69
CA PRO A 150 3.52 -11.48 19.94
C PRO A 150 4.92 -10.93 19.71
N ASP A 151 5.03 -10.02 18.74
CA ASP A 151 6.25 -9.30 18.39
C ASP A 151 5.90 -7.82 18.25
N ALA A 152 6.75 -6.95 18.80
CA ALA A 152 6.53 -5.51 18.76
C ALA A 152 6.49 -4.99 17.30
N GLY A 153 7.29 -5.55 16.40
CA GLY A 153 7.28 -5.22 14.98
C GLY A 153 5.97 -5.60 14.30
N VAL A 154 5.49 -6.83 14.49
CA VAL A 154 4.20 -7.27 13.93
C VAL A 154 3.03 -6.44 14.48
N LYS A 155 3.08 -6.06 15.76
CA LYS A 155 2.09 -5.15 16.38
C LYS A 155 2.01 -3.83 15.61
N TRP A 156 3.15 -3.22 15.26
CA TRP A 156 3.16 -1.98 14.48
C TRP A 156 2.46 -2.13 13.13
N GLY A 157 2.60 -3.29 12.47
CA GLY A 157 1.94 -3.55 11.19
C GLY A 157 0.42 -3.67 11.33
N VAL A 158 -0.05 -4.34 12.39
CA VAL A 158 -1.49 -4.44 12.70
C VAL A 158 -2.06 -3.06 13.01
N THR A 159 -1.41 -2.30 13.89
CA THR A 159 -1.90 -0.97 14.28
C THR A 159 -1.82 0.02 13.13
N GLY A 160 -0.77 -0.04 12.30
CA GLY A 160 -0.64 0.79 11.10
C GLY A 160 -1.76 0.51 10.09
N LEU A 161 -2.05 -0.75 9.75
CA LEU A 161 -3.15 -1.07 8.82
C LEU A 161 -4.53 -0.73 9.39
N ALA A 162 -4.73 -0.92 10.70
CA ALA A 162 -5.97 -0.48 11.35
C ALA A 162 -6.13 1.05 11.27
N LEU A 163 -5.02 1.80 11.45
CA LEU A 163 -5.00 3.25 11.31
C LEU A 163 -5.26 3.68 9.87
N THR A 164 -4.71 3.00 8.86
CA THR A 164 -5.03 3.22 7.44
C THR A 164 -6.52 3.05 7.15
N LEU A 165 -7.16 2.00 7.68
CA LEU A 165 -8.61 1.79 7.49
C LEU A 165 -9.44 2.86 8.20
N ALA A 166 -9.04 3.27 9.41
CA ALA A 166 -9.69 4.36 10.13
C ALA A 166 -9.55 5.69 9.38
N ALA A 167 -8.36 5.99 8.85
CA ALA A 167 -8.11 7.18 8.03
C ALA A 167 -9.00 7.18 6.78
N ALA A 168 -9.06 6.05 6.07
CA ALA A 168 -9.92 5.91 4.89
C ALA A 168 -11.40 6.11 5.23
N ALA A 169 -11.87 5.60 6.38
CA ALA A 169 -13.24 5.83 6.84
C ALA A 169 -13.50 7.33 7.09
N LEU A 170 -12.58 8.03 7.77
CA LEU A 170 -12.68 9.48 8.00
C LEU A 170 -12.69 10.26 6.67
N GLN A 171 -11.87 9.85 5.71
CA GLN A 171 -11.85 10.42 4.36
C GLN A 171 -13.21 10.29 3.67
N GLN A 172 -13.81 9.10 3.68
CA GLN A 172 -15.12 8.85 3.06
C GLN A 172 -16.26 9.58 3.77
N LEU A 173 -16.14 9.80 5.07
CA LEU A 173 -17.08 10.62 5.85
C LEU A 173 -16.91 12.12 5.62
N GLY A 174 -15.89 12.55 4.86
CA GLY A 174 -15.61 13.97 4.61
C GLY A 174 -15.11 14.72 5.83
N VAL A 175 -14.56 14.02 6.84
CA VAL A 175 -14.04 14.63 8.06
C VAL A 175 -12.69 15.30 7.77
N GLY A 176 -12.61 16.62 7.94
CA GLY A 176 -11.39 17.42 7.81
C GLY A 176 -11.24 18.42 8.94
N ILE A 177 -10.07 19.06 9.05
CA ILE A 177 -9.81 20.09 10.08
C ILE A 177 -10.35 21.44 9.63
N HIS A 178 -10.22 21.77 8.33
CA HIS A 178 -10.73 23.00 7.74
C HIS A 178 -11.19 22.76 6.29
N PRO A 179 -12.38 23.21 5.87
CA PRO A 179 -12.96 22.89 4.56
C PRO A 179 -12.20 23.40 3.32
N VAL A 180 -11.11 24.15 3.49
CA VAL A 180 -10.40 24.85 2.40
C VAL A 180 -8.90 24.64 2.54
N TYR A 181 -8.35 24.89 3.73
CA TYR A 181 -6.91 24.80 3.98
C TYR A 181 -6.44 23.42 4.43
N PHE A 182 -7.34 22.57 4.95
CA PHE A 182 -6.98 21.25 5.48
C PHE A 182 -8.19 20.32 5.49
N ASP A 183 -8.58 19.88 4.29
CA ASP A 183 -9.77 19.09 4.07
C ASP A 183 -9.60 17.62 4.52
N HIS A 184 -10.58 16.79 4.17
CA HIS A 184 -10.59 15.37 4.51
C HIS A 184 -9.47 14.59 3.82
N ASN A 185 -9.02 15.00 2.62
CA ASN A 185 -7.92 14.36 1.90
C ASN A 185 -6.58 14.68 2.55
N ALA A 186 -6.35 15.96 2.89
CA ALA A 186 -5.15 16.36 3.61
C ALA A 186 -5.05 15.68 4.99
N LEU A 187 -6.17 15.59 5.73
CA LEU A 187 -6.21 14.87 7.00
C LEU A 187 -5.94 13.38 6.81
N TYR A 188 -6.54 12.76 5.81
CA TYR A 188 -6.28 11.37 5.45
C TYR A 188 -4.80 11.14 5.19
N HIS A 189 -4.14 11.97 4.39
CA HIS A 189 -2.71 11.82 4.07
C HIS A 189 -1.83 11.91 5.32
N VAL A 190 -2.10 12.84 6.24
CA VAL A 190 -1.31 12.95 7.48
C VAL A 190 -1.44 11.70 8.35
N ILE A 191 -2.68 11.20 8.55
CA ILE A 191 -2.90 9.97 9.32
C ILE A 191 -2.25 8.77 8.59
N GLN A 192 -2.35 8.74 7.27
CA GLN A 192 -1.77 7.70 6.43
C GLN A 192 -0.24 7.67 6.50
N GLY A 193 0.44 8.82 6.56
CA GLY A 193 1.90 8.88 6.76
C GLY A 193 2.32 8.21 8.08
N VAL A 194 1.63 8.53 9.19
CA VAL A 194 1.87 7.87 10.48
C VAL A 194 1.63 6.36 10.39
N ALA A 195 0.54 5.94 9.74
CA ALA A 195 0.24 4.53 9.51
C ALA A 195 1.33 3.81 8.71
N LEU A 196 1.84 4.45 7.64
CA LEU A 196 2.89 3.91 6.77
C LEU A 196 4.22 3.77 7.50
N TRP A 197 4.57 4.73 8.36
CA TRP A 197 5.74 4.60 9.23
C TRP A 197 5.64 3.38 10.15
N MET A 198 4.46 3.12 10.74
CA MET A 198 4.22 1.93 11.57
C MET A 198 4.32 0.63 10.75
N ILE A 199 3.78 0.63 9.52
CA ILE A 199 3.91 -0.50 8.59
C ILE A 199 5.38 -0.71 8.20
N PHE A 200 6.19 0.34 8.07
CA PHE A 200 7.62 0.24 7.79
C PHE A 200 8.39 -0.41 8.96
N LEU A 201 8.06 -0.05 10.21
CA LEU A 201 8.64 -0.72 11.38
C LEU A 201 8.34 -2.23 11.37
N ALA A 202 7.12 -2.62 10.97
CA ALA A 202 6.76 -4.02 10.80
C ALA A 202 7.54 -4.68 9.66
N ALA A 203 7.63 -4.03 8.50
CA ALA A 203 8.37 -4.53 7.34
C ALA A 203 9.83 -4.82 7.69
N ARG A 204 10.49 -3.92 8.42
CA ARG A 204 11.87 -4.10 8.89
C ARG A 204 11.99 -5.28 9.87
N SER A 205 11.11 -5.37 10.86
CA SER A 205 11.11 -6.49 11.83
C SER A 205 10.92 -7.84 11.13
N ILE A 206 9.89 -7.94 10.29
CA ILE A 206 9.49 -9.15 9.58
C ILE A 206 10.61 -9.60 8.61
N SER A 207 11.21 -8.68 7.87
CA SER A 207 12.26 -9.00 6.88
C SER A 207 13.58 -9.46 7.54
N SER A 208 13.87 -9.00 8.76
CA SER A 208 15.07 -9.40 9.52
C SER A 208 14.82 -10.60 10.44
N ALA A 209 13.57 -10.99 10.68
CA ALA A 209 13.24 -12.17 11.47
C ALA A 209 13.73 -13.45 10.78
N ARG A 210 14.09 -14.47 11.56
CA ARG A 210 14.44 -15.79 11.00
C ARG A 210 13.19 -16.35 10.29
N PRO A 211 13.26 -16.72 9.01
CA PRO A 211 12.15 -17.41 8.38
C PRO A 211 11.87 -18.69 9.19
N PRO A 212 10.59 -19.07 9.39
CA PRO A 212 10.31 -20.41 9.86
C PRO A 212 11.02 -21.34 8.88
N ILE A 213 11.89 -22.23 9.39
CA ILE A 213 12.62 -23.22 8.59
C ILE A 213 11.63 -23.75 7.56
N ARG A 214 11.80 -23.38 6.27
CA ARG A 214 10.97 -23.89 5.18
C ARG A 214 10.97 -25.40 5.41
N ARG A 215 9.81 -25.99 5.72
CA ARG A 215 9.74 -27.44 5.94
C ARG A 215 10.34 -28.06 4.69
N SER A 216 11.50 -28.67 4.86
CA SER A 216 12.22 -29.42 3.84
C SER A 216 11.27 -30.48 3.29
N ARG A 217 10.60 -30.16 2.20
CA ARG A 217 10.05 -31.13 1.27
C ARG A 217 10.78 -30.85 -0.01
N ASP A 218 11.93 -31.49 -0.15
CA ASP A 218 12.60 -31.85 -1.41
C ASP A 218 13.79 -32.80 -1.11
N LEU A 219 13.52 -33.79 -0.25
CA LEU A 219 14.20 -35.08 -0.29
C LEU A 219 13.06 -36.09 -0.32
N THR A 220 12.94 -36.80 -1.43
CA THR A 220 11.93 -37.83 -1.79
C THR A 220 10.65 -37.35 -2.49
N ALA A 221 10.74 -37.19 -3.81
CA ALA A 221 9.86 -37.86 -4.79
C ALA A 221 10.52 -37.82 -6.17
#